data_AF-A0A8J7GPK4-F1
#
_entry.id   AF-A0A8J7GPK4-F1
#
_cell.length_a   1.000
_cell.length_b   1.000
_cell.length_c   1.000
_cell.angle_alpha   90.00
_cell.angle_beta   90.00
_cell.angle_gamma   90.00
#
_symmetry.space_group_name_H-M   'P 1'
#
loop_
_entity.id
_entity.type
_entity.pdbx_description
1 polymer ?
#
loop_
_entity_poly.entity_id
_entity_poly.type
_entity_poly.pdbx_seq_one_letter_code
_entity_poly.pdbx_strand_id
1 'polypeptide(L)'
;MGLTLLWGLLQDILLAAVPALCFAMVFNVPVKALPYCALLGGVGHGVRFLCVQMGIPIEWGSFLAAILIGVSGIRWSRWLLAHPKVFTVAAVIPMFPGISAYTAMISLVELSHQGYSEALMRVLITHFLKASFIVGALSIGLSLPGIWLYRKRPGV
;
A
#
# COMPACT_ATOMS: atom_id res chain seq x y z
N MET A 1 17.88 19.99 5.43
CA MET A 1 16.70 19.16 5.74
C MET A 1 15.71 19.09 4.57
N GLY A 2 15.35 20.21 3.93
CA GLY A 2 14.39 20.18 2.79
C GLY A 2 14.89 19.45 1.54
N LEU A 3 16.15 19.65 1.12
CA LEU A 3 16.69 19.06 -0.11
C LEU A 3 16.84 17.53 -0.02
N THR A 4 17.28 17.02 1.14
CA THR A 4 17.42 15.58 1.41
C THR A 4 16.06 14.88 1.44
N LEU A 5 15.04 15.55 2.00
CA LEU A 5 13.68 15.03 2.03
C LEU A 5 13.08 14.97 0.62
N LEU A 6 13.25 16.03 -0.18
CA LEU A 6 12.76 16.08 -1.55
C LEU A 6 13.40 14.99 -2.41
N TRP A 7 14.72 14.80 -2.27
CA TRP A 7 15.44 13.75 -2.96
C TRP A 7 14.96 12.35 -2.55
N GLY A 8 14.81 12.10 -1.25
CA GLY A 8 14.28 10.83 -0.74
C GLY A 8 12.86 10.55 -1.22
N LEU A 9 11.99 11.57 -1.25
CA LEU A 9 10.62 11.46 -1.77
C LEU A 9 10.61 11.10 -3.26
N LEU A 10 11.45 11.75 -4.07
CA LEU A 10 11.53 11.45 -5.50
C LEU A 10 11.99 10.01 -5.74
N GLN A 11 13.01 9.56 -5.02
CA GLN A 11 13.46 8.17 -5.09
C GLN A 11 12.37 7.19 -4.67
N ASP A 12 11.68 7.46 -3.57
CA ASP A 12 10.61 6.62 -3.03
C ASP A 12 9.44 6.46 -4.04
N ILE A 13 8.97 7.57 -4.63
CA ILE A 13 7.91 7.56 -5.65
C ILE A 13 8.34 6.78 -6.89
N LEU A 14 9.53 7.05 -7.41
CA LEU A 14 10.02 6.41 -8.64
C LEU A 14 10.24 4.91 -8.45
N LEU A 15 10.83 4.51 -7.33
CA LEU A 15 11.07 3.10 -7.02
C LEU A 15 9.77 2.35 -6.73
N ALA A 16 8.78 2.98 -6.09
CA ALA A 16 7.49 2.35 -5.82
C ALA A 16 6.61 2.23 -7.08
N ALA A 17 6.79 3.12 -8.07
CA ALA A 17 6.06 3.05 -9.34
C ALA A 17 6.40 1.78 -10.15
N VAL A 18 7.64 1.28 -10.05
CA VAL A 18 8.10 0.08 -10.77
C VAL A 18 7.32 -1.18 -10.36
N PRO A 19 7.25 -1.60 -9.07
CA PRO A 19 6.46 -2.76 -8.68
C PRO A 19 4.97 -2.54 -8.93
N ALA A 20 4.43 -1.33 -8.75
CA ALA A 20 3.04 -1.05 -9.10
C ALA A 20 2.74 -1.31 -10.59
N LEU A 21 3.64 -0.88 -11.49
CA LEU A 21 3.54 -1.16 -12.92
C LEU A 21 3.67 -2.66 -13.22
N CYS A 22 4.66 -3.33 -12.63
CA CYS A 22 4.89 -4.76 -12.84
C CYS A 22 3.68 -5.60 -12.42
N PHE A 23 3.11 -5.33 -11.24
CA PHE A 23 1.92 -6.03 -10.79
C PHE A 23 0.67 -5.67 -11.61
N ALA A 24 0.56 -4.43 -12.11
CA ALA A 24 -0.50 -4.09 -13.06
C ALA A 24 -0.42 -4.95 -14.33
N MET A 25 0.79 -5.19 -14.86
CA MET A 25 0.98 -6.11 -15.99
C MET A 25 0.60 -7.55 -15.63
N VAL A 26 0.98 -8.05 -14.45
CA VAL A 26 0.60 -9.39 -13.96
C VAL A 26 -0.92 -9.55 -13.87
N PHE A 27 -1.64 -8.48 -13.51
CA PHE A 27 -3.11 -8.48 -13.46
C PHE A 27 -3.78 -8.20 -14.80
N ASN A 28 -3.04 -8.24 -15.92
CA ASN A 28 -3.55 -7.98 -17.26
C ASN A 28 -4.29 -6.64 -17.39
N VAL A 29 -3.78 -5.60 -16.72
CA VAL A 29 -4.31 -4.24 -16.84
C VAL A 29 -4.10 -3.73 -18.28
N PRO A 30 -5.11 -3.11 -18.93
CA PRO A 30 -4.96 -2.57 -20.27
C PRO A 30 -3.78 -1.60 -20.38
N VAL A 31 -3.04 -1.65 -21.49
CA VAL A 31 -1.82 -0.83 -21.70
C VAL A 31 -2.05 0.66 -21.45
N LYS A 32 -3.23 1.17 -21.83
CA LYS A 32 -3.64 2.57 -21.62
C LYS A 32 -3.78 2.95 -20.13
N ALA A 33 -4.05 1.98 -19.26
CA ALA A 33 -4.24 2.16 -17.83
C ALA A 33 -2.93 1.99 -17.02
N LEU A 34 -1.90 1.34 -17.58
CA LEU A 34 -0.63 1.07 -16.91
C LEU A 34 0.08 2.31 -16.35
N PRO A 35 0.18 3.45 -17.08
CA PRO A 35 0.84 4.65 -16.54
C PRO A 35 0.12 5.20 -15.30
N TYR A 36 -1.21 5.06 -15.25
CA TYR A 36 -2.01 5.49 -14.11
C TYR A 36 -1.79 4.59 -12.89
N CYS A 37 -1.61 3.28 -13.08
CA CYS A 37 -1.25 2.37 -11.99
C CYS A 37 0.12 2.71 -11.40
N ALA A 38 1.12 2.97 -12.26
CA ALA A 38 2.46 3.38 -11.84
C ALA A 38 2.43 4.71 -11.07
N LEU A 39 1.70 5.70 -11.60
CA LEU A 39 1.53 7.01 -10.96
C LEU A 39 0.83 6.89 -9.60
N LEU A 40 -0.27 6.13 -9.51
CA LEU A 40 -0.99 5.89 -8.25
C LEU A 40 -0.12 5.17 -7.22
N GLY A 41 0.64 4.16 -7.65
CA GLY A 41 1.53 3.42 -6.76
C GLY A 41 2.66 4.28 -6.22
N GLY A 42 3.31 5.05 -7.10
CA GLY A 42 4.34 6.00 -6.70
C GLY A 42 3.81 7.08 -5.75
N VAL A 43 2.74 7.78 -6.13
CA VAL A 43 2.16 8.87 -5.32
C VAL A 43 1.64 8.33 -3.98
N GLY A 44 0.95 7.19 -3.99
CA GLY A 44 0.44 6.57 -2.77
C GLY A 44 1.57 6.20 -1.80
N HIS A 45 2.64 5.57 -2.30
CA HIS A 45 3.80 5.27 -1.47
C HIS A 45 4.50 6.55 -0.97
N GLY A 46 4.64 7.57 -1.82
CA GLY A 46 5.18 8.87 -1.43
C GLY A 46 4.38 9.58 -0.32
N VAL A 47 3.05 9.49 -0.34
CA VAL A 47 2.20 10.00 0.76
C VAL A 47 2.50 9.27 2.06
N ARG A 48 2.60 7.94 2.03
CA ARG A 48 2.98 7.15 3.19
C ARG A 48 4.39 7.52 3.69
N PHE A 49 5.34 7.69 2.78
CA PHE A 49 6.71 8.12 3.11
C PHE A 49 6.70 9.47 3.84
N LEU A 50 6.01 10.47 3.30
CA LEU A 50 5.87 11.78 3.95
C LEU A 50 5.25 11.69 5.35
N CYS A 51 4.20 10.88 5.52
CA CYS A 51 3.59 10.66 6.83
C CYS A 51 4.63 10.14 7.83
N VAL A 52 5.43 9.13 7.45
CA VAL A 52 6.47 8.57 8.31
C VAL A 52 7.57 9.60 8.62
N GLN A 53 7.97 10.42 7.65
CA GLN A 53 8.95 11.50 7.88
C GLN A 53 8.43 12.58 8.84
N MET A 54 7.11 12.78 8.91
CA MET A 54 6.46 13.68 9.89
C MET A 54 6.23 13.03 11.26
N GLY A 55 6.69 11.80 11.48
CA GLY A 55 6.49 11.07 12.73
C GLY A 55 5.14 10.39 12.87
N ILE A 56 4.32 10.34 11.81
CA ILE A 56 3.06 9.60 11.81
C ILE A 56 3.39 8.09 11.72
N PRO A 57 2.76 7.24 12.55
CA PRO A 57 2.97 5.79 12.45
C PRO A 57 2.64 5.25 11.07
N ILE A 58 3.38 4.22 10.66
CA ILE A 58 3.34 3.69 9.29
C ILE A 58 1.98 3.13 8.90
N GLU A 59 1.22 2.64 9.89
CA GLU A 59 -0.14 2.12 9.76
C GLU A 59 -1.09 3.25 9.33
N TRP A 60 -1.02 4.40 10.00
CA TRP A 60 -1.81 5.59 9.67
C TRP A 60 -1.37 6.21 8.33
N GLY A 61 -0.06 6.22 8.05
CA GLY A 61 0.45 6.63 6.74
C GLY A 61 -0.10 5.76 5.60
N SER A 62 -0.09 4.44 5.78
CA SER A 62 -0.68 3.48 4.84
C SER A 62 -2.19 3.66 4.69
N PHE A 63 -2.91 3.95 5.77
CA PHE A 63 -4.35 4.23 5.74
C PHE A 63 -4.69 5.45 4.88
N LEU A 64 -3.97 6.58 5.10
CA LEU A 64 -4.17 7.81 4.34
C LEU A 64 -3.79 7.64 2.86
N ALA A 65 -2.69 6.94 2.59
CA ALA A 65 -2.28 6.59 1.23
C ALA A 65 -3.34 5.73 0.51
N ALA A 66 -3.92 4.73 1.19
CA ALA A 66 -4.97 3.88 0.63
C ALA A 66 -6.27 4.66 0.33
N ILE A 67 -6.66 5.61 1.19
CA ILE A 67 -7.79 6.51 0.91
C ILE A 67 -7.51 7.33 -0.36
N LEU A 68 -6.32 7.93 -0.45
CA LEU A 68 -5.92 8.72 -1.61
C LEU A 68 -5.96 7.89 -2.90
N ILE A 69 -5.41 6.68 -2.87
CA ILE A 69 -5.46 5.74 -4.00
C ILE A 69 -6.92 5.41 -4.36
N GLY A 70 -7.77 5.11 -3.38
CA GLY A 70 -9.17 4.76 -3.62
C GLY A 70 -9.99 5.91 -4.21
N VAL A 71 -9.85 7.13 -3.70
CA VAL A 71 -10.52 8.32 -4.24
C VAL A 71 -10.08 8.59 -5.68
N SER A 72 -8.78 8.56 -5.92
CA SER A 72 -8.18 8.83 -7.24
C SER A 72 -8.56 7.74 -8.24
N GLY A 73 -8.52 6.47 -7.84
CA GLY A 73 -8.92 5.33 -8.65
C GLY A 73 -10.39 5.38 -9.08
N ILE A 74 -11.31 5.78 -8.19
CA ILE A 74 -12.73 5.98 -8.53
C ILE A 74 -12.93 7.20 -9.45
N ARG A 75 -12.11 8.24 -9.32
CA ARG A 75 -12.20 9.38 -10.23
C ARG A 75 -11.75 8.99 -11.64
N TRP A 76 -10.63 8.29 -11.75
CA TRP A 76 -10.07 7.87 -13.04
C TRP A 76 -10.85 6.74 -13.68
N SER A 77 -11.49 5.86 -12.90
CA SER A 77 -12.38 4.81 -13.43
C SER A 77 -13.49 5.38 -14.30
N ARG A 78 -14.03 6.54 -13.92
CA ARG A 78 -15.09 7.23 -14.68
C ARG A 78 -14.57 7.87 -15.96
N TRP A 79 -13.32 8.32 -15.99
CA TRP A 79 -12.72 8.97 -17.14
C TRP A 79 -12.19 7.97 -18.16
N LEU A 80 -11.61 6.87 -17.68
CA LEU A 80 -11.01 5.82 -18.51
C LEU A 80 -11.97 4.67 -18.81
N LEU A 81 -13.22 4.75 -18.34
CA LEU A 81 -14.28 3.74 -18.51
C LEU A 81 -13.81 2.33 -18.11
N ALA A 82 -13.05 2.24 -17.01
CA ALA A 82 -12.47 1.01 -16.50
C ALA A 82 -12.80 0.86 -15.02
N HIS A 83 -13.07 -0.35 -14.55
CA HIS A 83 -13.44 -0.59 -13.16
C HIS A 83 -12.33 -0.12 -12.18
N PRO A 84 -12.63 0.56 -11.04
CA PRO A 84 -11.61 1.14 -10.16
C PRO A 84 -10.52 0.16 -9.71
N LYS A 85 -10.89 -1.10 -9.49
CA LYS A 85 -9.97 -2.18 -9.09
C LYS A 85 -8.80 -2.38 -10.05
N VAL A 86 -8.96 -2.03 -11.33
CA VAL A 86 -7.90 -2.07 -12.36
C VAL A 86 -6.71 -1.21 -11.93
N PHE A 87 -6.96 -0.07 -11.28
CA PHE A 87 -5.93 0.86 -10.84
C PHE A 87 -5.50 0.62 -9.39
N THR A 88 -6.47 0.45 -8.51
CA THR A 88 -6.22 0.53 -7.06
C THR A 88 -5.50 -0.69 -6.49
N VAL A 89 -5.76 -1.88 -7.03
CA VAL A 89 -5.15 -3.12 -6.51
C VAL A 89 -3.65 -3.11 -6.77
N ALA A 90 -3.23 -2.84 -8.00
CA ALA A 90 -1.82 -2.77 -8.37
C ALA A 90 -1.07 -1.66 -7.62
N ALA A 91 -1.70 -0.49 -7.45
CA ALA A 91 -1.09 0.66 -6.79
C ALA A 91 -0.80 0.45 -5.30
N VAL A 92 -1.57 -0.38 -4.59
CA VAL A 92 -1.38 -0.62 -3.14
C VAL A 92 -0.27 -1.64 -2.85
N ILE A 93 0.09 -2.49 -3.81
CA ILE A 93 1.04 -3.59 -3.61
C ILE A 93 2.42 -3.17 -3.09
N PRO A 94 3.04 -2.06 -3.54
CA PRO A 94 4.32 -1.64 -3.00
C PRO A 94 4.29 -1.35 -1.49
N MET A 95 3.10 -1.09 -0.92
CA MET A 95 2.93 -0.83 0.52
C MET A 95 2.58 -2.08 1.34
N PHE A 96 2.46 -3.26 0.71
CA PHE A 96 2.17 -4.49 1.44
C PHE A 96 3.33 -4.84 2.39
N PRO A 97 3.06 -5.20 3.65
CA PRO A 97 4.08 -5.40 4.66
C PRO A 97 4.74 -6.80 4.56
N GLY A 98 5.18 -7.18 3.36
CA GLY A 98 5.69 -8.52 3.05
C GLY A 98 6.87 -8.94 3.93
N ILE A 99 7.84 -8.04 4.15
CA ILE A 99 8.98 -8.30 5.04
C ILE A 99 8.51 -8.59 6.46
N SER A 100 7.57 -7.78 6.99
CA SER A 100 7.07 -8.01 8.35
C SER A 100 6.29 -9.32 8.46
N ALA A 101 5.43 -9.63 7.48
CA ALA A 101 4.71 -10.89 7.45
C ALA A 101 5.68 -12.10 7.40
N TYR A 102 6.72 -12.02 6.56
CA TYR A 102 7.70 -13.09 6.41
C TYR A 102 8.59 -13.25 7.66
N THR A 103 9.05 -12.16 8.27
CA THR A 103 9.80 -12.19 9.53
C THR A 103 8.99 -12.80 10.66
N ALA A 104 7.70 -12.46 10.76
CA ALA A 104 6.80 -13.09 11.73
C ALA A 104 6.68 -14.60 11.48
N MET A 105 6.48 -15.01 10.22
CA MET A 105 6.38 -16.43 9.85
C MET A 105 7.66 -17.21 10.20
N ILE A 106 8.84 -16.70 9.85
CA ILE A 106 10.13 -17.34 10.20
C ILE A 106 10.27 -17.46 11.72
N SER A 107 9.97 -16.38 12.47
CA SER A 107 10.07 -16.39 13.93
C SER A 107 9.16 -17.45 14.57
N LEU A 108 7.97 -17.68 13.99
CA LEU A 108 7.07 -18.73 14.43
C LEU A 108 7.64 -20.13 14.15
N VAL A 109 8.21 -20.35 12.95
CA VAL A 109 8.84 -21.62 12.59
C VAL A 109 10.04 -21.90 13.50
N GLU A 110 10.88 -20.92 13.75
CA GLU A 110 12.02 -21.06 14.66
C GLU A 110 11.58 -21.38 16.10
N LEU A 111 10.50 -20.76 16.61
CA LEU A 111 9.92 -21.08 17.93
C LEU A 111 9.45 -22.54 17.99
N SER A 112 8.88 -23.04 16.89
CA SER A 112 8.43 -24.43 16.80
C SER A 112 9.59 -25.42 16.79
N HIS A 113 10.74 -25.06 16.20
CA HIS A 113 11.90 -25.95 16.08
C HIS A 113 12.86 -25.89 17.27
N GLN A 114 13.09 -24.69 17.82
CA GLN A 114 14.09 -24.44 18.86
C GLN A 114 13.47 -24.35 20.27
N GLY A 115 12.14 -24.32 20.37
CA GLY A 115 11.42 -24.11 21.61
C GLY A 115 11.21 -22.63 21.93
N TYR A 116 10.52 -22.36 23.05
CA TYR A 116 10.15 -21.01 23.44
C TYR A 116 11.37 -20.12 23.72
N SER A 117 11.41 -18.97 23.07
CA SER A 117 12.39 -17.89 23.29
C SER A 117 11.66 -16.56 23.38
N GLU A 118 11.90 -15.79 24.45
CA GLU A 118 11.25 -14.49 24.64
C GLU A 118 11.62 -13.51 23.52
N ALA A 119 12.89 -13.52 23.09
CA ALA A 119 13.36 -12.67 21.99
C ALA A 119 12.60 -12.97 20.70
N LEU A 120 12.46 -14.25 20.37
CA LEU A 120 11.80 -14.69 19.15
C LEU A 120 10.28 -14.44 19.19
N MET A 121 9.66 -14.62 20.37
CA MET A 121 8.26 -14.27 20.61
C MET A 121 8.02 -12.76 20.44
N ARG A 122 8.94 -11.91 20.91
CA ARG A 122 8.85 -10.45 20.74
C ARG A 122 8.91 -10.05 19.27
N VAL A 123 9.83 -10.64 18.51
CA VAL A 123 9.95 -10.40 17.06
C VAL A 123 8.70 -10.85 16.34
N LEU A 124 8.22 -12.07 16.62
CA LEU A 124 6.97 -12.62 16.08
C LEU A 124 5.80 -11.66 16.28
N ILE A 125 5.50 -11.29 17.53
CA ILE A 125 4.34 -10.44 17.87
C ILE A 125 4.47 -9.07 17.22
N THR A 126 5.65 -8.43 17.30
CA THR A 126 5.86 -7.08 16.77
C THR A 126 5.62 -7.04 15.26
N HIS A 127 6.23 -7.96 14.52
CA HIS A 127 6.08 -8.00 13.06
C HIS A 127 4.70 -8.47 12.62
N PHE A 128 4.09 -9.40 13.35
CA PHE A 128 2.73 -9.88 13.09
C PHE A 128 1.69 -8.76 13.26
N LEU A 129 1.78 -8.00 14.36
CA LEU A 129 0.88 -6.87 14.62
C LEU A 129 1.10 -5.76 13.59
N LYS A 130 2.36 -5.41 13.30
CA LYS A 130 2.69 -4.40 12.28
C LYS A 130 2.14 -4.78 10.90
N ALA A 131 2.33 -6.04 10.49
CA ALA A 131 1.79 -6.53 9.22
C ALA A 131 0.25 -6.51 9.21
N SER A 132 -0.38 -7.02 10.26
CA SER A 132 -1.84 -7.06 10.40
C SER A 132 -2.45 -5.65 10.34
N PHE A 133 -1.87 -4.68 11.06
CA PHE A 133 -2.38 -3.32 11.06
C PHE A 133 -2.16 -2.60 9.73
N ILE A 134 -1.02 -2.79 9.05
CA ILE A 134 -0.82 -2.21 7.72
C ILE A 134 -1.82 -2.81 6.72
N VAL A 135 -2.02 -4.14 6.72
CA VAL A 135 -3.01 -4.79 5.82
C VAL A 135 -4.42 -4.31 6.14
N GLY A 136 -4.79 -4.20 7.41
CA GLY A 136 -6.07 -3.66 7.85
C GLY A 136 -6.27 -2.21 7.41
N ALA A 137 -5.27 -1.36 7.62
CA ALA A 137 -5.25 0.03 7.19
C ALA A 137 -5.43 0.17 5.67
N LEU A 138 -4.70 -0.61 4.87
CA LEU A 138 -4.84 -0.62 3.42
C LEU A 138 -6.23 -1.08 2.99
N SER A 139 -6.77 -2.15 3.60
CA SER A 139 -8.07 -2.73 3.25
C SER A 139 -9.24 -1.79 3.57
N ILE A 140 -9.24 -1.20 4.77
CA ILE A 140 -10.27 -0.24 5.20
C ILE A 140 -10.12 1.06 4.42
N GLY A 141 -8.90 1.60 4.32
CA GLY A 141 -8.62 2.84 3.61
C GLY A 141 -9.06 2.81 2.16
N LEU A 142 -8.83 1.69 1.46
CA LEU A 142 -9.24 1.54 0.06
C LEU A 142 -10.76 1.37 -0.12
N SER A 143 -11.45 0.79 0.87
CA SER A 143 -12.90 0.56 0.81
C SER A 143 -13.73 1.81 1.13
N LEU A 144 -13.20 2.73 1.95
CA LEU A 144 -13.89 3.95 2.38
C LEU A 144 -14.37 4.85 1.21
N PRO A 145 -13.54 5.18 0.20
CA PRO A 145 -13.96 5.96 -0.95
C PRO A 145 -15.10 5.30 -1.72
N GLY A 146 -15.09 3.97 -1.83
CA GLY A 146 -16.15 3.21 -2.48
C GLY A 146 -17.49 3.41 -1.79
N ILE A 147 -17.54 3.18 -0.47
CA ILE A 147 -18.77 3.30 0.33
C ILE A 147 -19.32 4.74 0.25
N TRP A 148 -18.44 5.74 0.34
CA TRP A 148 -18.86 7.14 0.37
C TRP A 148 -19.28 7.68 -1.01
N LEU A 149 -18.53 7.36 -2.08
CA LEU A 149 -18.74 7.91 -3.41
C LEU A 149 -19.77 7.13 -4.24
N TYR A 150 -19.86 5.80 -4.11
CA TYR A 150 -20.89 5.03 -4.82
C TYR A 150 -22.29 5.32 -4.30
N ARG A 151 -22.45 5.65 -3.00
CA ARG A 151 -23.74 6.08 -2.44
C ARG A 151 -24.32 7.31 -3.13
N LYS A 152 -23.47 8.20 -3.68
CA LYS A 152 -23.92 9.44 -4.33
C LYS A 152 -24.13 9.34 -5.84
N ARG A 153 -23.42 8.43 -6.54
CA ARG A 153 -23.52 8.23 -7.99
C ARG A 153 -23.18 6.79 -8.38
N PRO A 154 -24.17 5.87 -8.38
CA PRO A 154 -23.97 4.50 -8.83
C PRO A 154 -23.84 4.49 -10.35
N GLY A 155 -22.61 4.62 -10.85
CA GLY A 155 -22.33 4.68 -12.28
C GLY A 155 -20.85 4.49 -12.57
N VAL A 156 -20.48 3.22 -12.72
CA VAL A 156 -19.49 2.68 -13.66
C VAL A 156 -19.87 1.23 -13.91
#